data_AF-A0A7S3GNA7-F1
#
_entry.id   AF-A0A7S3GNA7-F1
#
_cell.length_a   1.000
_cell.length_b   1.000
_cell.length_c   1.000
_cell.angle_alpha   90.00
_cell.angle_beta   90.00
_cell.angle_gamma   90.00
#
_symmetry.space_group_name_H-M   'P 1'
#
loop_
_entity.id
_entity.type
_entity.pdbx_description
1 polymer ?
#
loop_
_entity_poly.entity_id
_entity_poly.type
_entity_poly.pdbx_seq_one_letter_code
_entity_poly.pdbx_strand_id
1 'polypeptide(L)'
;FHWWHTDNNESEHSGKLMLVDTSLTKLDPHATTEQIIQVFFDDNIERERAHIVDVRDAKTYAPVPFEVSQGRYLRRVDPYQAILDREYYVKEVQAVFDLYQQT
;
A
#
# COMPACT_ATOMS: atom_id res chain seq x y z
N PHE A 1 23.29 4.85 12.22
CA PHE A 1 22.32 3.87 12.75
C PHE A 1 21.85 4.19 14.18
N HIS A 2 22.70 4.58 15.14
CA HIS A 2 22.26 4.92 16.51
C HIS A 2 21.23 6.08 16.60
N TRP A 3 21.45 7.15 15.82
CA TRP A 3 20.60 8.34 15.89
C TRP A 3 19.13 8.09 15.52
N TRP A 4 18.87 7.22 14.54
CA TRP A 4 17.52 6.86 14.08
C TRP A 4 16.83 5.88 15.04
N HIS A 5 17.55 4.83 15.45
CA HIS A 5 16.98 3.74 16.25
C HIS A 5 16.91 4.04 17.75
N THR A 6 17.85 4.82 18.29
CA THR A 6 17.98 5.04 19.73
C THR A 6 17.48 6.41 20.17
N ASP A 7 17.71 7.44 19.35
CA ASP A 7 17.57 8.83 19.80
C ASP A 7 16.29 9.53 19.28
N ASN A 8 15.63 9.01 18.23
CA ASN A 8 14.54 9.73 17.54
C ASN A 8 13.31 8.89 17.17
N ASN A 9 13.14 7.72 17.78
CA ASN A 9 11.88 6.96 17.79
C ASN A 9 11.21 6.86 16.41
N GLU A 10 11.87 6.18 15.45
CA GLU A 10 11.42 5.97 14.06
C GLU A 10 9.90 5.99 13.93
N SER A 11 9.37 6.99 13.22
CA SER A 11 7.94 7.18 13.03
C SER A 11 7.56 6.86 11.59
N GLU A 12 6.58 5.98 11.41
CA GLU A 12 5.98 5.67 10.12
C GLU A 12 5.33 6.88 9.44
N HIS A 13 5.05 7.95 10.18
CA HIS A 13 4.55 9.24 9.65
C HIS A 13 5.63 10.07 8.94
N SER A 14 6.87 9.61 8.94
CA SER A 14 7.98 10.27 8.23
C SER A 14 8.29 9.59 6.88
N GLY A 15 7.46 8.63 6.47
CA GLY A 15 7.54 7.98 5.17
C GLY A 15 7.14 8.88 4.01
N LYS A 16 7.24 8.35 2.79
CA LYS A 16 6.71 9.01 1.59
C LYS A 16 5.18 9.11 1.71
N LEU A 17 4.62 10.31 1.59
CA LEU A 17 3.17 10.50 1.70
C LEU A 17 2.44 9.88 0.51
N MET A 18 1.41 9.09 0.79
CA MET A 18 0.48 8.53 -0.19
C MET A 18 -0.96 8.83 0.25
N LEU A 19 -1.72 9.57 -0.56
CA LEU A 19 -3.14 9.79 -0.33
C LEU A 19 -3.96 8.73 -1.05
N VAL A 20 -4.93 8.13 -0.36
CA VAL A 20 -5.82 7.11 -0.92
C VAL A 20 -7.28 7.46 -0.66
N ASP A 21 -8.19 7.10 -1.58
CA ASP A 21 -9.62 7.17 -1.31
C ASP A 21 -10.06 5.92 -0.54
N THR A 22 -10.22 6.03 0.78
CA THR A 22 -10.64 4.89 1.60
C THR A 22 -12.11 4.49 1.39
N SER A 23 -12.90 5.33 0.71
CA SER A 23 -14.29 5.01 0.37
C SER A 23 -14.42 4.08 -0.84
N LEU A 24 -13.37 3.96 -1.66
CA LEU A 24 -13.33 2.98 -2.73
C LEU A 24 -13.00 1.61 -2.14
N THR A 25 -14.04 0.84 -1.80
CA THR A 25 -13.88 -0.53 -1.28
C THR A 25 -14.13 -1.61 -2.32
N LYS A 26 -14.81 -1.24 -3.42
CA LYS A 26 -15.19 -2.13 -4.53
C LYS A 26 -15.19 -1.36 -5.83
N LEU A 27 -14.85 -2.02 -6.94
CA LEU A 27 -15.12 -1.49 -8.26
C LEU A 27 -16.62 -1.61 -8.58
N ASP A 28 -17.20 -0.51 -9.06
CA ASP A 28 -18.57 -0.44 -9.54
C ASP A 28 -18.55 -0.54 -11.08
N PRO A 29 -19.06 -1.63 -11.66
CA PRO A 29 -19.09 -1.80 -13.11
C PRO A 29 -20.00 -0.78 -13.81
N HIS A 30 -20.83 -0.05 -13.05
CA HIS A 30 -21.72 0.99 -13.53
C HIS A 30 -21.28 2.40 -13.13
N ALA A 31 -20.06 2.55 -12.59
CA ALA A 31 -19.53 3.86 -12.22
C ALA A 31 -19.57 4.81 -13.43
N THR A 32 -20.11 6.00 -13.21
CA THR A 32 -20.15 7.08 -14.21
C THR A 32 -18.84 7.86 -14.26
N THR A 33 -17.93 7.59 -13.33
CA THR A 33 -16.59 8.18 -13.22
C THR A 33 -15.54 7.08 -13.15
N GLU A 34 -14.33 7.39 -13.62
CA GLU A 34 -13.19 6.47 -13.51
C GLU A 34 -12.90 6.15 -12.03
N GLN A 35 -12.70 4.86 -11.75
CA GLN A 35 -12.30 4.38 -10.43
C GLN A 35 -10.82 3.98 -10.49
N ILE A 36 -9.99 4.66 -9.70
CA ILE A 36 -8.55 4.48 -9.69
C ILE A 36 -8.16 3.65 -8.47
N ILE A 37 -7.52 2.51 -8.70
CA ILE A 37 -6.85 1.74 -7.66
C ILE A 37 -5.40 2.20 -7.59
N GLN A 38 -5.01 2.79 -6.44
CA GLN A 38 -3.65 3.24 -6.21
C GLN A 38 -2.93 2.24 -5.29
N VAL A 39 -1.75 1.78 -5.72
CA VAL A 39 -0.95 0.79 -4.99
C VAL A 39 0.52 1.21 -4.98
N PHE A 40 1.19 1.05 -3.85
CA PHE A 40 2.62 1.28 -3.68
C PHE A 40 3.36 -0.05 -3.47
N PHE A 41 4.36 -0.30 -4.31
CA PHE A 41 5.19 -1.50 -4.29
C PHE A 41 6.61 -1.16 -3.85
N ASP A 42 7.09 -1.79 -2.78
CA ASP A 42 8.46 -1.61 -2.29
C ASP A 42 8.89 -2.81 -1.43
N ASP A 43 10.17 -3.18 -1.48
CA ASP A 43 10.72 -4.30 -0.72
C ASP A 43 11.08 -3.93 0.74
N ASN A 44 11.19 -2.63 1.04
CA ASN A 44 11.43 -2.09 2.37
C ASN A 44 10.15 -1.97 3.22
N ILE A 45 8.99 -2.31 2.67
CA ILE A 45 7.78 -2.49 3.48
C ILE A 45 8.02 -3.70 4.38
N GLU A 46 7.93 -3.51 5.70
CA GLU A 46 8.15 -4.58 6.66
C GLU A 46 6.89 -5.45 6.83
N ARG A 47 7.00 -6.54 7.60
CA ARG A 47 5.87 -7.46 7.81
C ARG A 47 4.76 -6.87 8.67
N GLU A 48 5.13 -6.04 9.64
CA GLU A 48 4.24 -5.54 10.70
C GLU A 48 4.07 -4.02 10.67
N ARG A 49 4.78 -3.32 9.78
CA ARG A 49 4.69 -1.86 9.64
C ARG A 49 5.08 -1.40 8.24
N ALA A 50 4.55 -0.25 7.83
CA ALA A 50 4.84 0.33 6.51
C ALA A 50 6.27 0.88 6.43
N HIS A 51 6.71 1.61 7.49
CA HIS A 51 8.03 2.25 7.68
C HIS A 51 8.44 3.30 6.65
N ILE A 52 8.33 3.00 5.35
CA ILE A 52 8.83 3.81 4.24
C ILE A 52 7.76 4.72 3.60
N VAL A 53 6.49 4.49 3.92
CA VAL A 53 5.33 5.16 3.30
C VAL A 53 4.30 5.51 4.38
N ASP A 54 3.78 6.74 4.33
CA ASP A 54 2.72 7.25 5.20
C ASP A 54 1.42 7.30 4.39
N VAL A 55 0.50 6.37 4.65
CA VAL A 55 -0.78 6.27 3.93
C VAL A 55 -1.83 7.05 4.69
N ARG A 56 -2.48 8.00 4.01
CA ARG A 56 -3.55 8.82 4.58
C ARG A 56 -4.79 8.84 3.70
N ASP A 57 -5.95 8.95 4.34
CA ASP A 57 -7.20 9.15 3.63
C ASP A 57 -7.22 10.52 2.95
N ALA A 58 -7.58 10.56 1.67
CA ALA A 58 -7.52 11.78 0.86
C ALA A 58 -8.54 12.86 1.27
N LYS A 59 -9.61 12.48 1.99
CA LYS A 59 -10.69 13.41 2.39
C LYS A 59 -10.47 13.96 3.80
N THR A 60 -10.01 13.13 4.71
CA THR A 60 -9.85 13.44 6.14
C THR A 60 -8.40 13.71 6.54
N TYR A 61 -7.43 13.29 5.72
CA TYR A 61 -5.99 13.30 6.00
C TYR A 61 -5.58 12.49 7.22
N ALA A 62 -6.48 11.65 7.75
CA ALA A 62 -6.18 10.75 8.85
C ALA A 62 -5.26 9.61 8.36
N PRO A 63 -4.31 9.15 9.19
CA PRO A 63 -3.49 7.99 8.87
C PRO A 63 -4.37 6.75 8.73
N VAL A 64 -4.07 5.93 7.73
CA VAL A 64 -4.71 4.62 7.53
C VAL A 64 -3.90 3.57 8.28
N PRO A 65 -4.51 2.77 9.17
CA PRO A 65 -3.79 1.71 9.89
C PRO A 65 -3.07 0.75 8.95
N PHE A 66 -1.93 0.22 9.37
CA PHE A 66 -1.13 -0.67 8.53
C PHE A 66 -1.89 -1.94 8.14
N GLU A 67 -2.66 -2.50 9.07
CA GLU A 67 -3.48 -3.70 8.88
C GLU A 67 -4.58 -3.49 7.82
N VAL A 68 -5.00 -2.23 7.62
CA VAL A 68 -6.00 -1.85 6.60
C VAL A 68 -5.33 -1.56 5.26
N SER A 69 -4.10 -1.02 5.28
CA SER A 69 -3.39 -0.62 4.07
C SER A 69 -2.56 -1.73 3.42
N GLN A 70 -2.05 -2.69 4.21
CA GLN A 70 -1.29 -3.83 3.72
C GLN A 70 -2.15 -4.72 2.82
N GLY A 71 -1.59 -5.12 1.68
CA GLY A 71 -2.27 -5.95 0.68
C GLY A 71 -3.21 -5.19 -0.25
N ARG A 72 -3.76 -4.04 0.19
CA ARG A 72 -4.68 -3.19 -0.59
C ARG A 72 -3.99 -1.99 -1.22
N TYR A 73 -3.41 -1.11 -0.41
CA TYR A 73 -2.69 0.08 -0.86
C TYR A 73 -1.19 -0.15 -0.90
N LEU A 74 -0.69 -1.07 -0.06
CA LEU A 74 0.73 -1.37 0.09
C LEU A 74 1.01 -2.82 -0.25
N ARG A 75 1.96 -3.07 -1.17
CA ARG A 75 2.43 -4.41 -1.52
C ARG A 75 3.93 -4.51 -1.26
N ARG A 76 4.28 -5.34 -0.28
CA ARG A 76 5.68 -5.70 -0.05
C ARG A 76 6.19 -6.51 -1.23
N VAL A 77 7.26 -6.05 -1.86
CA VAL A 77 7.92 -6.77 -2.95
C VAL A 77 8.86 -7.83 -2.38
N ASP A 78 8.86 -9.01 -2.98
CA ASP A 78 9.92 -10.01 -2.82
C ASP A 78 10.86 -9.91 -4.03
N PRO A 79 12.06 -9.31 -3.89
CA PRO A 79 12.97 -9.11 -5.00
C PRO A 79 13.41 -10.41 -5.67
N TYR A 80 13.53 -11.50 -4.90
CA TYR A 80 13.93 -12.78 -5.44
C TYR A 80 12.87 -13.34 -6.38
N GLN A 81 11.59 -13.29 -5.97
CA GLN A 81 10.48 -13.69 -6.83
C GLN A 81 10.31 -12.75 -8.02
N ALA A 82 10.45 -11.44 -7.82
CA ALA A 82 10.36 -10.45 -8.90
C ALA A 82 11.42 -10.67 -10.00
N ILE A 83 12.60 -11.18 -9.65
CA ILE A 83 13.66 -11.51 -10.61
C ILE A 83 13.36 -12.82 -11.37
N LEU A 84 12.84 -13.84 -10.66
CA LEU A 84 12.66 -15.18 -11.22
C LEU A 84 11.36 -15.35 -12.01
N ASP A 85 10.30 -14.67 -11.60
CA ASP A 85 8.99 -14.76 -12.22
C ASP A 85 8.70 -13.52 -13.06
N ARG A 86 8.72 -13.69 -14.39
CA ARG A 86 8.42 -12.61 -15.34
C ARG A 86 7.02 -12.03 -15.20
N GLU A 87 6.10 -12.78 -14.58
CA GLU A 87 4.72 -12.37 -14.35
C GLU A 87 4.47 -11.88 -12.91
N TYR A 88 5.52 -11.76 -12.08
CA TYR A 88 5.40 -11.40 -10.67
C TYR A 88 4.48 -10.19 -10.46
N TYR A 89 4.79 -9.06 -11.08
CA TYR A 89 3.99 -7.85 -10.93
C TYR A 89 2.60 -7.94 -11.55
N VAL A 90 2.42 -8.76 -12.60
CA VAL A 90 1.09 -8.99 -13.20
C VAL A 90 0.20 -9.73 -12.19
N LYS A 91 0.73 -10.77 -11.55
CA LYS A 91 0.04 -11.55 -10.51
C LYS A 91 -0.26 -10.70 -9.28
N GLU A 92 0.69 -9.88 -8.86
CA GLU A 92 0.51 -8.97 -7.73
C GLU A 92 -0.56 -7.91 -7.99
N VAL A 93 -0.58 -7.31 -9.17
CA VAL A 93 -1.62 -6.36 -9.58
C VAL A 93 -2.97 -7.07 -9.66
N GLN A 94 -3.05 -8.25 -10.27
CA GLN A 94 -4.29 -9.04 -10.34
C GLN A 94 -4.81 -9.36 -8.93
N ALA A 95 -3.94 -9.75 -8.00
CA ALA A 95 -4.33 -10.01 -6.61
C ALA A 95 -4.93 -8.76 -5.94
N VAL A 96 -4.43 -7.56 -6.25
CA VAL A 96 -5.07 -6.32 -5.77
C VAL A 96 -6.45 -6.15 -6.41
N PHE A 97 -6.57 -6.29 -7.74
CA PHE A 97 -7.86 -6.17 -8.42
C PHE A 97 -8.92 -7.13 -7.85
N ASP A 98 -8.55 -8.37 -7.56
CA ASP A 98 -9.45 -9.38 -7.02
C ASP A 98 -10.03 -8.96 -5.65
N LEU A 99 -9.26 -8.25 -4.81
CA LEU A 99 -9.75 -7.71 -3.53
C LEU A 99 -10.92 -6.72 -3.73
N TYR A 100 -10.87 -5.93 -4.81
CA TYR A 100 -11.92 -4.96 -5.14
C TYR A 100 -13.12 -5.59 -5.85
N GLN A 101 -13.06 -6.89 -6.20
CA GLN A 101 -14.18 -7.64 -6.79
C GLN A 101 -14.93 -8.50 -5.76
N GLN A 102 -14.23 -8.98 -4.72
CA GLN A 102 -14.74 -9.99 -3.78
C GLN A 102 -15.47 -9.45 -2.53
N THR A 103 -15.52 -8.13 -2.33
CA THR A 103 -16.15 -7.48 -1.15
C THR A 103 -17.43 -6.75 -1.51
#